data_AF-A0A1J8QLL3-F1
#
_entry.id   AF-A0A1J8QLL3-F1
#
_cell.length_a   1.000
_cell.length_b   1.000
_cell.length_c   1.000
_cell.angle_alpha   90.00
_cell.angle_beta   90.00
_cell.angle_gamma   90.00
#
_symmetry.space_group_name_H-M   'P 1'
#
loop_
_entity.id
_entity.type
_entity.pdbx_description
1 polymer ?
#
loop_
_entity_poly.entity_id
_entity_poly.type
_entity_poly.pdbx_seq_one_letter_code
_entity_poly.pdbx_strand_id
1 'polypeptide(L)'
;QSSNKVAEAITTILALEKTLESQEASICELEMQLHSRCVPDMVEFNLQLVDARSWCARTTDTLRRHRAALGMDEKANLAKMKKDIYLTVRLNACAVKTHIRDHLHQCKFELEQFERSYRATVTGEHKLHINTQHSIKRQEPGILKLVSTYNGLSPPSAAPPHIIPRDGIFLLDVDDNIWQDIGLNDERLDPPAWLSDEAVRNGICLQLEVDRCVEEARLMWERAVIQEWMLVEWESMQAALNNAST
;
A
#
# COMPACT_ATOMS: atom_id res chain seq x y z
N GLN A 1 16.49 -10.11 -12.75
CA GLN A 1 15.59 -9.48 -13.75
C GLN A 1 14.89 -8.21 -13.23
N SER A 2 14.71 -8.00 -11.91
CA SER A 2 14.10 -6.75 -11.38
C SER A 2 14.97 -5.49 -11.54
N SER A 3 16.29 -5.60 -11.33
CA SER A 3 17.24 -4.47 -11.44
C SER A 3 17.17 -3.72 -12.78
N ASN A 4 17.00 -4.45 -13.90
CA ASN A 4 16.89 -3.84 -15.21
C ASN A 4 15.59 -3.05 -15.40
N LYS A 5 14.48 -3.46 -14.77
CA LYS A 5 13.16 -2.84 -15.00
C LYS A 5 13.07 -1.43 -14.40
N VAL A 6 13.63 -1.22 -13.22
CA VAL A 6 13.66 0.11 -12.59
C VAL A 6 14.68 1.00 -13.28
N ALA A 7 15.84 0.47 -13.66
CA ALA A 7 16.80 1.22 -14.46
C ALA A 7 16.20 1.65 -15.81
N GLU A 8 15.45 0.76 -16.46
CA GLU A 8 14.71 1.03 -17.70
C GLU A 8 13.60 2.07 -17.46
N ALA A 9 12.82 1.95 -16.38
CA ALA A 9 11.81 2.94 -16.00
C ALA A 9 12.41 4.32 -15.71
N ILE A 10 13.58 4.39 -15.07
CA ILE A 10 14.29 5.65 -14.85
C ILE A 10 14.76 6.22 -16.20
N THR A 11 15.24 5.39 -17.13
CA THR A 11 15.63 5.86 -18.47
C THR A 11 14.46 6.36 -19.30
N THR A 12 13.29 5.74 -19.20
CA THR A 12 12.08 6.21 -19.90
C THR A 12 11.58 7.53 -19.32
N ILE A 13 11.59 7.68 -17.99
CA ILE A 13 11.26 8.96 -17.32
C ILE A 13 12.21 10.07 -17.78
N LEU A 14 13.52 9.85 -17.75
CA LEU A 14 14.52 10.83 -18.20
C LEU A 14 14.36 11.21 -19.68
N ALA A 15 14.00 10.24 -20.53
CA ALA A 15 13.72 10.50 -21.95
C ALA A 15 12.46 11.36 -22.11
N LEU A 16 11.39 11.05 -21.36
CA LEU A 16 10.14 11.81 -21.37
C LEU A 16 10.35 13.24 -20.87
N GLU A 17 11.14 13.46 -19.82
CA GLU A 17 11.52 14.79 -19.32
C GLU A 17 12.23 15.60 -20.40
N LYS A 18 13.23 15.02 -21.08
CA LYS A 18 13.94 15.70 -22.15
C LYS A 18 13.02 16.06 -23.32
N THR A 19 12.06 15.18 -23.66
CA THR A 19 11.06 15.51 -24.70
C THR A 19 10.10 16.59 -24.26
N LEU A 20 9.75 16.65 -22.96
CA LEU A 20 8.90 17.70 -22.41
C LEU A 20 9.60 19.06 -22.44
N GLU A 21 10.85 19.14 -22.00
CA GLU A 21 11.67 20.36 -22.08
C GLU A 21 11.77 20.90 -23.52
N SER A 22 11.98 19.99 -24.49
CA SER A 22 12.01 20.36 -25.91
C SER A 22 10.67 20.91 -26.43
N GLN A 23 9.56 20.42 -25.91
CA GLN A 23 8.21 20.81 -26.33
C GLN A 23 7.77 22.11 -25.64
N GLU A 24 8.11 22.30 -24.37
CA GLU A 24 7.96 23.57 -23.66
C GLU A 24 8.76 24.69 -24.32
N ALA A 25 9.99 24.41 -24.78
CA ALA A 25 10.78 25.36 -25.57
C ALA A 25 10.09 25.73 -26.90
N SER A 26 9.47 24.76 -27.58
CA SER A 26 8.70 25.00 -28.80
C SER A 26 7.44 25.84 -28.53
N ILE A 27 6.73 25.61 -27.42
CA ILE A 27 5.61 26.46 -26.99
C ILE A 27 6.09 27.89 -26.72
N CYS A 28 7.20 28.08 -26.01
CA CYS A 28 7.78 29.40 -25.77
C CYS A 28 8.14 30.12 -27.08
N GLU A 29 8.71 29.40 -28.06
CA GLU A 29 9.03 29.96 -29.37
C GLU A 29 7.76 30.38 -30.12
N LEU A 30 6.72 29.53 -30.11
CA LEU A 30 5.42 29.85 -30.69
C LEU A 30 4.78 31.07 -29.98
N GLU A 31 4.82 31.13 -28.66
CA GLU A 31 4.29 32.26 -27.90
C GLU A 31 5.06 33.55 -28.20
N MET A 32 6.38 33.50 -28.40
CA MET A 32 7.19 34.64 -28.84
C MET A 32 6.86 35.10 -30.27
N GLN A 33 6.63 34.17 -31.20
CA GLN A 33 6.21 34.48 -32.57
C GLN A 33 4.81 35.14 -32.60
N LEU A 34 3.91 34.73 -31.70
CA LEU A 34 2.60 35.36 -31.52
C LEU A 34 2.71 36.79 -30.99
N HIS A 35 3.55 37.02 -29.98
CA HIS A 35 3.77 38.35 -29.39
C HIS A 35 4.43 39.32 -30.37
N SER A 36 5.30 38.83 -31.26
CA SER A 36 5.96 39.64 -32.29
C SER A 36 5.06 39.97 -33.49
N ARG A 37 3.78 39.56 -33.50
CA ARG A 37 2.81 39.72 -34.62
C ARG A 37 3.33 39.16 -35.96
N CYS A 38 4.30 38.25 -35.93
CA CYS A 38 4.93 37.67 -37.10
C CYS A 38 4.25 36.35 -37.52
N VAL A 39 2.91 36.33 -37.60
CA VAL A 39 2.14 35.12 -37.89
C VAL A 39 1.20 35.35 -39.07
N PRO A 40 1.43 34.71 -40.23
CA PRO A 40 0.59 34.86 -41.42
C PRO A 40 -0.80 34.19 -41.31
N ASP A 41 -0.90 33.09 -40.57
CA ASP A 41 -2.14 32.33 -40.35
C ASP A 41 -2.37 32.07 -38.86
N MET A 42 -3.25 32.88 -38.27
CA MET A 42 -3.56 32.85 -36.85
C MET A 42 -4.33 31.59 -36.44
N VAL A 43 -5.07 30.95 -37.35
CA VAL A 43 -5.91 29.79 -37.04
C VAL A 43 -5.06 28.53 -36.93
N GLU A 44 -4.21 28.29 -37.93
CA GLU A 44 -3.25 27.19 -37.95
C GLU A 44 -2.30 27.27 -36.75
N PHE A 45 -1.83 28.49 -36.43
CA PHE A 45 -0.95 28.73 -35.31
C PHE A 45 -1.60 28.43 -33.95
N ASN A 46 -2.84 28.88 -33.74
CA ASN A 46 -3.57 28.58 -32.52
C ASN A 46 -3.84 27.07 -32.37
N LEU A 47 -4.09 26.36 -33.48
CA LEU A 47 -4.28 24.92 -33.47
C LEU A 47 -3.00 24.20 -33.02
N GLN A 48 -1.84 24.57 -33.59
CA GLN A 48 -0.55 24.01 -33.19
C GLN A 48 -0.21 24.29 -31.71
N LEU A 49 -0.57 25.46 -31.20
CA LEU A 49 -0.33 25.85 -29.82
C LEU A 49 -1.25 25.09 -28.84
N VAL A 50 -2.52 24.89 -29.21
CA VAL A 50 -3.47 24.05 -28.45
C VAL A 50 -3.00 22.59 -28.44
N ASP A 51 -2.57 22.06 -29.58
CA ASP A 51 -2.08 20.69 -29.70
C ASP A 51 -0.81 20.48 -28.86
N ALA A 52 0.15 21.39 -28.94
CA ALA A 52 1.37 21.35 -28.14
C ALA A 52 1.08 21.42 -26.63
N ARG A 53 0.19 22.32 -26.19
CA ARG A 53 -0.23 22.42 -24.78
C ARG A 53 -0.95 21.16 -24.31
N SER A 54 -1.83 20.59 -25.12
CA SER A 54 -2.55 19.36 -24.79
C SER A 54 -1.61 18.16 -24.69
N TRP A 55 -0.60 18.10 -25.56
CA TRP A 55 0.45 17.10 -25.52
C TRP A 55 1.30 17.24 -24.26
N CYS A 56 1.74 18.46 -23.90
CA CYS A 56 2.47 18.72 -22.67
C CYS A 56 1.65 18.29 -21.44
N ALA A 57 0.39 18.67 -21.34
CA ALA A 57 -0.48 18.28 -20.22
C ALA A 57 -0.57 16.75 -20.06
N ARG A 58 -0.74 16.01 -21.16
CA ARG A 58 -0.79 14.54 -21.16
C ARG A 58 0.55 13.91 -20.75
N THR A 59 1.65 14.43 -21.27
CA THR A 59 2.99 13.92 -20.99
C THR A 59 3.38 14.20 -19.54
N THR A 60 3.06 15.37 -19.00
CA THR A 60 3.27 15.73 -17.59
C THR A 60 2.45 14.84 -16.66
N ASP A 61 1.18 14.55 -16.98
CA ASP A 61 0.37 13.61 -16.21
C ASP A 61 0.93 12.18 -16.23
N THR A 62 1.43 11.74 -17.39
CA THR A 62 2.08 10.43 -17.55
C THR A 62 3.37 10.35 -16.73
N LEU A 63 4.20 11.40 -16.76
CA LEU A 63 5.40 11.53 -15.93
C LEU A 63 5.06 11.47 -14.44
N ARG A 64 4.03 12.20 -14.00
CA ARG A 64 3.54 12.17 -12.62
C ARG A 64 3.15 10.75 -12.19
N ARG A 65 2.40 10.03 -13.03
CA ARG A 65 2.02 8.63 -12.76
C ARG A 65 3.22 7.70 -12.66
N HIS A 66 4.20 7.84 -13.56
CA HIS A 66 5.43 7.02 -13.50
C HIS A 66 6.30 7.33 -12.28
N ARG A 67 6.43 8.60 -11.88
CA ARG A 67 7.15 8.98 -10.65
C ARG A 67 6.44 8.47 -9.40
N ALA A 68 5.11 8.61 -9.32
CA ALA A 68 4.31 8.09 -8.21
C ALA A 68 4.40 6.57 -8.08
N ALA A 69 4.41 5.84 -9.20
CA ALA A 69 4.58 4.38 -9.21
C ALA A 69 5.95 3.91 -8.68
N LEU A 70 6.98 4.77 -8.76
CA LEU A 70 8.30 4.53 -8.18
C LEU A 70 8.44 5.09 -6.75
N GLY A 71 7.38 5.68 -6.19
CA GLY A 71 7.41 6.31 -4.86
C GLY A 71 8.31 7.55 -4.79
N MET A 72 8.51 8.24 -5.91
CA MET A 72 9.41 9.40 -5.99
C MET A 72 8.66 10.72 -5.80
N ASP A 73 9.20 11.60 -4.96
CA ASP A 73 8.75 13.00 -4.86
C ASP A 73 9.17 13.83 -6.08
N GLU A 74 8.43 14.90 -6.37
CA GLU A 74 8.64 15.80 -7.53
C GLU A 74 10.04 16.44 -7.58
N LYS A 75 10.79 16.45 -6.47
CA LYS A 75 12.11 17.08 -6.31
C LYS A 75 13.30 16.12 -6.39
N ALA A 76 13.08 14.82 -6.58
CA ALA A 76 14.18 13.85 -6.63
C ALA A 76 15.01 14.00 -7.92
N ASN A 77 16.31 14.27 -7.81
CA ASN A 77 17.23 14.39 -8.94
C ASN A 77 17.46 13.02 -9.61
N LEU A 78 16.61 12.62 -10.56
CA LEU A 78 16.70 11.37 -11.34
C LEU A 78 18.08 11.14 -11.97
N ALA A 79 18.73 12.20 -12.44
CA ALA A 79 20.08 12.13 -13.02
C ALA A 79 21.17 11.78 -11.98
N LYS A 80 21.00 12.21 -10.72
CA LYS A 80 21.86 11.84 -9.59
C LYS A 80 21.57 10.40 -9.17
N MET A 81 20.29 10.00 -9.16
CA MET A 81 19.86 8.64 -8.81
C MET A 81 20.34 7.57 -9.80
N LYS A 82 20.34 7.86 -11.12
CA LYS A 82 20.89 6.94 -12.13
C LYS A 82 22.39 6.69 -11.94
N LYS A 83 23.13 7.67 -11.43
CA LYS A 83 24.57 7.57 -11.16
C LYS A 83 24.86 6.94 -9.79
N ASP A 84 23.92 7.02 -8.86
CA ASP A 84 24.06 6.52 -7.51
C ASP A 84 23.52 5.08 -7.38
N ILE A 85 24.47 4.14 -7.31
CA ILE A 85 24.20 2.70 -7.16
C ILE A 85 23.39 2.45 -5.88
N TYR A 86 23.64 3.21 -4.81
CA TYR A 86 22.96 3.04 -3.54
C TYR A 86 21.47 3.39 -3.63
N LEU A 87 21.14 4.55 -4.22
CA LEU A 87 19.76 4.99 -4.43
C LEU A 87 18.98 4.03 -5.34
N THR A 88 19.64 3.52 -6.40
CA THR A 88 19.03 2.56 -7.32
C THR A 88 18.72 1.22 -6.64
N VAL A 89 19.66 0.68 -5.84
CA VAL A 89 19.44 -0.56 -5.08
C VAL A 89 18.32 -0.40 -4.04
N ARG A 90 18.25 0.78 -3.39
CA ARG A 90 17.22 1.09 -2.40
C ARG A 90 15.82 1.19 -3.00
N LEU A 91 15.65 1.90 -4.12
CA LEU A 91 14.38 1.95 -4.85
C LEU A 91 13.93 0.56 -5.31
N ASN A 92 14.87 -0.24 -5.82
CA ASN A 92 14.60 -1.63 -6.19
C ASN A 92 14.09 -2.44 -5.00
N ALA A 93 14.71 -2.29 -3.83
CA ALA A 93 14.29 -2.99 -2.63
C ALA A 93 12.89 -2.56 -2.18
N CYS A 94 12.60 -1.26 -2.20
CA CYS A 94 11.26 -0.73 -1.87
C CYS A 94 10.17 -1.24 -2.83
N ALA A 95 10.44 -1.23 -4.14
CA ALA A 95 9.51 -1.73 -5.15
C ALA A 95 9.24 -3.24 -4.98
N VAL A 96 10.29 -4.05 -4.78
CA VAL A 96 10.14 -5.49 -4.54
C VAL A 96 9.36 -5.74 -3.24
N LYS A 97 9.62 -4.97 -2.18
CA LYS A 97 8.91 -5.11 -0.91
C LYS A 97 7.43 -4.75 -1.01
N THR A 98 7.10 -3.70 -1.77
CA THR A 98 5.71 -3.31 -2.06
C THR A 98 4.99 -4.45 -2.79
N HIS A 99 5.64 -5.04 -3.80
CA HIS A 99 5.09 -6.22 -4.48
C HIS A 99 4.89 -7.42 -3.56
N ILE A 100 5.82 -7.69 -2.63
CA ILE A 100 5.66 -8.77 -1.66
C ILE A 100 4.41 -8.51 -0.79
N ARG A 101 4.22 -7.27 -0.30
CA ARG A 101 3.04 -6.90 0.49
C ARG A 101 1.74 -7.06 -0.28
N ASP A 102 1.68 -6.59 -1.52
CA ASP A 102 0.48 -6.72 -2.36
C ASP A 102 0.09 -8.18 -2.55
N HIS A 103 1.07 -9.05 -2.83
CA HIS A 103 0.83 -10.48 -2.96
C HIS A 103 0.38 -11.12 -1.64
N LEU A 104 0.98 -10.74 -0.50
CA LEU A 104 0.57 -11.24 0.80
C LEU A 104 -0.85 -10.80 1.17
N HIS A 105 -1.20 -9.53 0.91
CA HIS A 105 -2.57 -9.02 1.07
C HIS A 105 -3.56 -9.79 0.21
N GLN A 106 -3.21 -10.05 -1.05
CA GLN A 106 -4.06 -10.82 -1.96
C GLN A 106 -4.26 -12.26 -1.46
N CYS A 107 -3.20 -12.94 -1.02
CA CYS A 107 -3.29 -14.28 -0.44
C CYS A 107 -4.18 -14.30 0.81
N LYS A 108 -4.05 -13.30 1.69
CA LYS A 108 -4.88 -13.17 2.89
C LYS A 108 -6.34 -12.93 2.54
N PHE A 109 -6.61 -12.01 1.62
CA PHE A 109 -7.97 -11.71 1.16
C PHE A 109 -8.64 -12.93 0.52
N GLU A 110 -7.94 -13.65 -0.35
CA GLU A 110 -8.45 -14.89 -0.97
C GLU A 110 -8.76 -15.96 0.08
N LEU A 111 -7.91 -16.11 1.10
CA LEU A 111 -8.12 -17.06 2.19
C LEU A 111 -9.33 -16.68 3.07
N GLU A 112 -9.45 -15.41 3.45
CA GLU A 112 -10.57 -14.93 4.26
C GLU A 112 -11.90 -14.97 3.48
N GLN A 113 -11.90 -14.59 2.20
CA GLN A 113 -13.07 -14.68 1.33
C GLN A 113 -13.54 -16.13 1.24
N PHE A 114 -12.60 -17.07 1.12
CA PHE A 114 -12.86 -18.50 1.10
C PHE A 114 -13.37 -19.04 2.45
N GLU A 115 -12.81 -18.61 3.58
CA GLU A 115 -13.28 -19.02 4.90
C GLU A 115 -14.74 -18.57 5.14
N ARG A 116 -15.07 -17.33 4.74
CA ARG A 116 -16.43 -16.80 4.83
C ARG A 116 -17.41 -17.57 3.94
N SER A 117 -17.03 -17.91 2.70
CA SER A 117 -17.91 -18.72 1.84
C SER A 117 -18.09 -20.14 2.37
N TYR A 118 -17.03 -20.77 2.89
CA TYR A 118 -17.09 -22.10 3.49
C TYR A 118 -18.02 -22.15 4.71
N ARG A 119 -17.96 -21.14 5.60
CA ARG A 119 -18.88 -21.01 6.75
C ARG A 119 -20.34 -20.78 6.31
N ALA A 120 -20.56 -20.12 5.18
CA ALA A 120 -21.89 -19.86 4.64
C ALA A 120 -22.52 -21.09 3.95
N THR A 121 -21.72 -22.00 3.39
CA THR A 121 -22.20 -23.20 2.70
C THR A 121 -21.71 -24.47 3.39
N VAL A 122 -22.35 -24.86 4.49
CA VAL A 122 -22.02 -26.08 5.28
C VAL A 122 -22.24 -27.40 4.49
N THR A 123 -22.69 -27.36 3.23
CA THR A 123 -23.03 -28.57 2.48
C THR A 123 -22.68 -28.44 1.00
N GLY A 124 -21.44 -28.76 0.59
CA GLY A 124 -21.20 -29.22 -0.80
C GLY A 124 -19.94 -28.81 -1.58
N GLU A 125 -18.98 -28.05 -1.06
CA GLU A 125 -17.95 -27.42 -1.93
C GLU A 125 -16.50 -27.95 -1.82
N HIS A 126 -16.31 -29.27 -1.75
CA HIS A 126 -14.97 -29.89 -1.71
C HIS A 126 -14.08 -29.58 -2.93
N LYS A 127 -14.68 -29.32 -4.10
CA LYS A 127 -13.93 -29.00 -5.34
C LYS A 127 -13.42 -27.56 -5.38
N LEU A 128 -14.13 -26.61 -4.77
CA LEU A 128 -13.69 -25.22 -4.66
C LEU A 128 -12.55 -25.08 -3.64
N HIS A 129 -12.56 -25.87 -2.57
CA HIS A 129 -11.45 -26.00 -1.62
C HIS A 129 -10.12 -26.36 -2.31
N ILE A 130 -10.15 -27.36 -3.19
CA ILE A 130 -8.96 -27.81 -3.93
C ILE A 130 -8.46 -26.70 -4.87
N ASN A 131 -9.35 -26.01 -5.57
CA ASN A 131 -8.97 -24.96 -6.52
C ASN A 131 -8.36 -23.73 -5.85
N THR A 132 -8.97 -23.21 -4.79
CA THR A 132 -8.45 -22.04 -4.06
C THR A 132 -7.15 -22.37 -3.35
N GLN A 133 -7.06 -23.54 -2.71
CA GLN A 133 -5.81 -24.00 -2.11
C GLN A 133 -4.70 -24.19 -3.15
N HIS A 134 -5.04 -24.65 -4.36
CA HIS A 134 -4.08 -24.73 -5.46
C HIS A 134 -3.68 -23.35 -6.00
N SER A 135 -4.60 -22.38 -6.07
CA SER A 135 -4.29 -21.00 -6.45
C SER A 135 -3.30 -20.35 -5.48
N ILE A 136 -3.53 -20.49 -4.17
CA ILE A 136 -2.62 -19.99 -3.12
C ILE A 136 -1.25 -20.68 -3.22
N LYS A 137 -1.22 -22.02 -3.27
CA LYS A 137 0.02 -22.81 -3.41
C LYS A 137 0.80 -22.51 -4.70
N ARG A 138 0.14 -22.04 -5.76
CA ARG A 138 0.80 -21.62 -7.00
C ARG A 138 1.48 -20.25 -6.87
N GLN A 139 0.96 -19.37 -6.02
CA GLN A 139 1.51 -18.03 -5.78
C GLN A 139 2.68 -18.03 -4.79
N GLU A 140 2.68 -18.95 -3.80
CA GLU A 140 3.75 -19.13 -2.80
C GLU A 140 5.19 -19.12 -3.36
N PRO A 141 5.55 -19.92 -4.38
CA PRO A 141 6.90 -19.91 -4.93
C PRO A 141 7.28 -18.59 -5.61
N GLY A 142 6.30 -17.85 -6.14
CA GLY A 142 6.51 -16.51 -6.69
C GLY A 142 6.89 -15.51 -5.59
N ILE A 143 6.19 -15.56 -4.46
CA ILE A 143 6.44 -14.71 -3.29
C ILE A 143 7.80 -15.03 -2.68
N LEU A 144 8.14 -16.31 -2.49
CA LEU A 144 9.45 -16.72 -1.99
C LEU A 144 10.60 -16.28 -2.90
N LYS A 145 10.38 -16.27 -4.23
CA LYS A 145 11.35 -15.74 -5.20
C LYS A 145 11.52 -14.23 -5.07
N LEU A 146 10.44 -13.48 -4.81
CA LEU A 146 10.51 -12.04 -4.53
C LEU A 146 11.26 -11.77 -3.23
N VAL A 147 10.98 -12.51 -2.15
CA VAL A 147 11.69 -12.42 -0.87
C VAL A 147 13.19 -12.71 -1.06
N SER A 148 13.52 -13.75 -1.83
CA SER A 148 14.92 -14.04 -2.19
C SER A 148 15.58 -12.91 -2.98
N THR A 149 14.82 -12.25 -3.85
CA THR A 149 15.32 -11.13 -4.65
C THR A 149 15.58 -9.93 -3.74
N TYR A 150 14.65 -9.61 -2.85
CA TYR A 150 14.77 -8.53 -1.88
C TYR A 150 15.97 -8.72 -0.94
N ASN A 151 16.10 -9.90 -0.33
CA ASN A 151 17.22 -10.19 0.58
C ASN A 151 18.60 -10.16 -0.10
N GLY A 152 18.64 -10.29 -1.44
CA GLY A 152 19.87 -10.16 -2.23
C GLY A 152 20.22 -8.72 -2.62
N LEU A 153 19.34 -7.74 -2.37
CA LEU A 153 19.58 -6.33 -2.64
C LEU A 153 20.31 -5.68 -1.45
N SER A 154 21.62 -5.94 -1.36
CA SER A 154 22.49 -5.35 -0.34
C SER A 154 23.51 -4.39 -0.97
N PRO A 155 23.50 -3.08 -0.66
CA PRO A 155 24.52 -2.16 -1.14
C PRO A 155 25.88 -2.39 -0.45
N PRO A 156 27.02 -2.25 -1.15
CA PRO A 156 28.36 -2.45 -0.56
C PRO A 156 28.79 -1.45 0.54
N SER A 157 28.03 -0.37 0.80
CA SER A 157 28.46 0.72 1.70
C SER A 157 27.34 1.36 2.51
N ALA A 158 26.26 0.65 2.77
CA ALA A 158 25.16 1.16 3.58
C ALA A 158 24.54 0.09 4.48
N ALA A 159 23.80 0.53 5.50
CA ALA A 159 23.03 -0.37 6.34
C ALA A 159 22.08 -1.21 5.45
N PRO A 160 22.21 -2.55 5.46
CA PRO A 160 21.39 -3.39 4.62
C PRO A 160 19.91 -3.32 5.06
N PRO A 161 18.95 -3.42 4.13
CA PRO A 161 17.55 -3.54 4.48
C PRO A 161 17.34 -4.74 5.41
N HIS A 162 16.41 -4.64 6.37
CA HIS A 162 16.10 -5.76 7.26
C HIS A 162 15.69 -6.99 6.46
N ILE A 163 16.31 -8.13 6.79
CA ILE A 163 16.05 -9.40 6.11
C ILE A 163 14.63 -9.85 6.41
N ILE A 164 13.91 -10.22 5.36
CA ILE A 164 12.58 -10.82 5.47
C ILE A 164 12.76 -12.33 5.61
N PRO A 165 12.30 -12.95 6.71
CA PRO A 165 12.35 -14.40 6.86
C PRO A 165 11.48 -15.06 5.78
N ARG A 166 11.96 -16.19 5.25
CA ARG A 166 11.19 -16.99 4.29
C ARG A 166 10.16 -17.86 4.99
N ASP A 167 10.54 -18.35 6.17
CA ASP A 167 9.70 -19.19 6.99
C ASP A 167 8.67 -18.32 7.72
N GLY A 168 7.41 -18.73 7.68
CA GLY A 168 6.33 -18.03 8.39
C GLY A 168 5.85 -16.71 7.75
N ILE A 169 6.39 -16.31 6.59
CA ILE A 169 6.00 -15.05 5.90
C ILE A 169 4.49 -14.94 5.59
N PHE A 170 3.79 -16.06 5.53
CA PHE A 170 2.35 -16.12 5.28
C PHE A 170 1.48 -16.01 6.54
N LEU A 171 2.08 -16.08 7.75
CA LEU A 171 1.34 -15.86 9.00
C LEU A 171 0.99 -14.38 9.21
N LEU A 172 1.76 -13.46 8.61
CA LEU A 172 1.50 -12.01 8.60
C LEU A 172 1.26 -11.46 10.00
N ASP A 173 2.29 -11.53 10.85
CA ASP A 173 2.23 -10.94 12.19
C ASP A 173 2.44 -9.42 12.11
N VAL A 174 1.94 -8.70 13.12
CA VAL A 174 2.02 -7.24 13.22
C VAL A 174 3.48 -6.77 13.31
N ASP A 175 4.34 -7.58 13.93
CA ASP A 175 5.76 -7.28 14.15
C ASP A 175 6.68 -7.76 13.01
N ASP A 176 6.13 -8.33 11.94
CA ASP A 176 6.96 -8.85 10.84
C ASP A 176 7.77 -7.74 10.15
N ASN A 177 9.04 -8.03 9.88
CA ASN A 177 9.98 -7.13 9.18
C ASN A 177 9.46 -6.65 7.80
N ILE A 178 8.48 -7.34 7.22
CA ILE A 178 7.80 -6.92 5.99
C ILE A 178 7.09 -5.57 6.16
N TRP A 179 6.71 -5.17 7.38
CA TRP A 179 6.02 -3.90 7.64
C TRP A 179 6.96 -2.73 7.91
N GLN A 180 8.21 -2.99 8.30
CA GLN A 180 9.14 -1.95 8.72
C GLN A 180 9.97 -1.38 7.56
N ASP A 181 9.71 -0.15 7.10
CA ASP A 181 10.46 0.51 6.01
C ASP A 181 11.76 1.22 6.45
N ILE A 182 12.34 0.77 7.58
CA ILE A 182 13.58 1.31 8.13
C ILE A 182 14.72 1.15 7.11
N GLY A 183 15.37 2.26 6.74
CA GLY A 183 16.44 2.31 5.73
C GLY A 183 15.98 2.31 4.27
N LEU A 184 14.66 2.26 4.01
CA LEU A 184 14.08 2.37 2.67
C LEU A 184 13.41 3.73 2.42
N ASN A 185 12.88 4.38 3.46
CA ASN A 185 12.11 5.64 3.37
C ASN A 185 12.65 6.74 4.30
N ASP A 186 13.92 7.13 4.14
CA ASP A 186 14.54 8.24 4.89
C ASP A 186 14.16 9.64 4.34
N GLU A 187 13.29 9.74 3.33
CA GLU A 187 12.82 11.05 2.81
C GLU A 187 11.70 11.65 3.66
N ARG A 188 11.04 10.87 4.54
CA ARG A 188 10.23 11.42 5.62
C ARG A 188 11.15 11.95 6.72
N LEU A 189 11.62 13.18 6.51
CA LEU A 189 12.45 13.91 7.48
C LEU A 189 11.77 14.05 8.86
N ASP A 190 10.43 13.98 8.91
CA ASP A 190 9.68 14.07 10.15
C ASP A 190 8.88 12.77 10.43
N PRO A 191 9.07 12.14 11.60
CA PRO A 191 8.27 10.99 12.00
C PRO A 191 6.78 11.39 12.15
N PRO A 192 5.83 10.49 11.87
CA PRO A 192 4.41 10.75 12.11
C PRO A 192 4.14 11.23 13.53
N ALA A 193 3.19 12.15 13.72
CA ALA A 193 2.93 12.78 15.03
C ALA A 193 2.59 11.78 16.15
N TRP A 194 1.93 10.65 15.84
CA TRP A 194 1.69 9.60 16.85
C TRP A 194 2.98 8.92 17.35
N LEU A 195 4.11 9.13 16.69
CA LEU A 195 5.42 8.61 17.08
C LEU A 195 6.34 9.72 17.64
N SER A 196 6.29 10.92 17.08
CA SER A 196 7.18 12.05 17.42
C SER A 196 6.59 13.06 18.41
N ASP A 197 5.26 13.19 18.49
CA ASP A 197 4.57 14.15 19.34
C ASP A 197 4.02 13.47 20.60
N GLU A 198 4.54 13.88 21.75
CA GLU A 198 4.12 13.38 23.06
C GLU A 198 2.67 13.72 23.39
N ALA A 199 2.16 14.88 22.97
CA ALA A 199 0.77 15.25 23.20
C ALA A 199 -0.18 14.36 22.40
N VAL A 200 0.18 14.02 21.15
CA VAL A 200 -0.61 13.10 20.31
C VAL A 200 -0.61 11.69 20.90
N ARG A 201 0.54 11.18 21.36
CA ARG A 201 0.62 9.87 22.03
C ARG A 201 -0.23 9.82 23.28
N ASN A 202 -0.10 10.82 24.15
CA ASN A 202 -0.88 10.92 25.37
C ASN A 202 -2.38 11.03 25.06
N GLY A 203 -2.75 11.80 24.03
CA GLY A 203 -4.13 11.89 23.57
C GLY A 203 -4.71 10.56 23.11
N ILE A 204 -3.95 9.77 22.32
CA ILE A 204 -4.37 8.43 21.90
C ILE A 204 -4.54 7.50 23.10
N CYS A 205 -3.58 7.47 24.04
CA CYS A 205 -3.69 6.64 25.24
C CYS A 205 -4.92 7.01 26.09
N LEU A 206 -5.16 8.31 26.29
CA LEU A 206 -6.32 8.80 27.04
C LEU A 206 -7.63 8.44 26.34
N GLN A 207 -7.71 8.57 25.01
CA GLN A 207 -8.91 8.20 24.26
C GLN A 207 -9.20 6.69 24.38
N LEU A 208 -8.18 5.85 24.26
CA LEU A 208 -8.33 4.40 24.44
C LEU A 208 -8.79 4.04 25.86
N GLU A 209 -8.33 4.78 26.86
CA GLU A 209 -8.76 4.59 28.25
C GLU A 209 -10.23 5.00 28.45
N VAL A 210 -10.68 6.08 27.83
CA VAL A 210 -12.09 6.49 27.81
C VAL A 210 -12.94 5.43 27.11
N ASP A 211 -12.53 4.96 25.93
CA ASP A 211 -13.24 3.94 25.17
C ASP A 211 -13.36 2.63 25.97
N ARG A 212 -12.28 2.24 26.69
CA ARG A 212 -12.29 1.09 27.61
C ARG A 212 -13.31 1.29 28.73
N CYS A 213 -13.36 2.45 29.38
CA CYS A 213 -14.33 2.70 30.44
C CYS A 213 -15.78 2.62 29.95
N VAL A 214 -16.06 3.13 28.74
CA VAL A 214 -17.39 3.02 28.12
C VAL A 214 -17.75 1.55 27.87
N GLU A 215 -16.82 0.77 27.35
CA GLU A 215 -17.02 -0.65 27.08
C GLU A 215 -17.21 -1.46 28.38
N GLU A 216 -16.42 -1.19 29.42
CA GLU A 216 -16.58 -1.83 30.73
C GLU A 216 -17.96 -1.54 31.34
N ALA A 217 -18.46 -0.31 31.21
CA ALA A 217 -19.81 0.05 31.66
C ALA A 217 -20.90 -0.71 30.88
N ARG A 218 -20.74 -0.84 29.55
CA ARG A 218 -21.62 -1.67 28.71
C ARG A 218 -21.62 -3.12 29.17
N LEU A 219 -20.44 -3.71 29.37
CA LEU A 219 -20.29 -5.09 29.84
C LEU A 219 -20.90 -5.31 31.23
N MET A 220 -20.78 -4.34 32.14
CA MET A 220 -21.43 -4.41 33.45
C MET A 220 -22.96 -4.47 33.35
N TRP A 221 -23.54 -3.69 32.44
CA TRP A 221 -24.98 -3.70 32.20
C TRP A 221 -25.44 -5.02 31.57
N GLU A 222 -24.75 -5.49 30.54
CA GLU A 222 -25.04 -6.79 29.90
C GLU A 222 -24.95 -7.95 30.90
N ARG A 223 -23.93 -7.94 31.78
CA ARG A 223 -23.81 -8.93 32.86
C ARG A 223 -25.03 -8.91 33.77
N ALA A 224 -25.48 -7.74 34.21
CA ALA A 224 -26.64 -7.62 35.10
C ALA A 224 -27.91 -8.18 34.44
N VAL A 225 -28.14 -7.83 33.16
CA VAL A 225 -29.28 -8.33 32.39
C VAL A 225 -29.26 -9.86 32.26
N ILE A 226 -28.10 -10.45 31.96
CA ILE A 226 -27.97 -11.91 31.83
C ILE A 226 -28.22 -12.60 33.18
N GLN A 227 -27.72 -12.03 34.28
CA GLN A 227 -27.94 -12.59 35.62
C GLN A 227 -29.41 -12.53 36.02
N GLU A 228 -30.08 -11.42 35.77
CA GLU A 228 -31.52 -11.27 36.03
C GLU A 228 -32.34 -12.26 35.21
N TRP A 229 -32.05 -12.36 33.90
CA TRP A 229 -32.71 -13.32 33.03
C TRP A 229 -32.53 -14.77 33.51
N MET A 230 -31.30 -15.16 33.89
CA MET A 230 -31.02 -16.50 34.38
C MET A 230 -31.79 -16.83 35.67
N LEU A 231 -31.94 -15.86 36.58
CA LEU A 231 -32.73 -16.03 37.81
C LEU A 231 -34.21 -16.27 37.50
N VAL A 232 -34.78 -15.47 36.59
CA VAL A 232 -36.19 -15.61 36.17
C VAL A 232 -36.45 -16.97 35.53
N GLU A 233 -35.56 -17.43 34.66
CA GLU A 233 -35.66 -18.76 34.04
C GLU A 233 -35.53 -19.88 35.09
N TRP A 234 -34.60 -19.74 36.03
CA TRP A 234 -34.42 -20.72 37.11
C TRP A 234 -35.66 -20.85 38.00
N GLU A 235 -36.25 -19.73 38.41
CA GLU A 235 -37.50 -19.70 39.18
C GLU A 235 -38.66 -20.33 38.40
N SER A 236 -38.74 -20.06 37.10
CA SER A 236 -39.75 -20.65 36.21
C SER A 236 -39.62 -22.17 36.11
N MET A 237 -38.39 -22.69 36.00
CA MET A 237 -38.11 -24.12 35.99
C MET A 237 -38.46 -24.78 37.33
N GLN A 238 -38.14 -24.14 38.46
CA GLN A 238 -38.49 -24.65 39.79
C GLN A 238 -40.01 -24.69 40.00
N ALA A 239 -40.73 -23.66 39.57
CA ALA A 239 -42.19 -23.64 39.62
C ALA A 239 -42.80 -24.77 38.77
N ALA A 240 -42.30 -24.98 37.56
CA ALA A 240 -42.75 -26.08 36.69
C ALA A 240 -42.49 -27.46 37.31
N LEU A 241 -41.32 -27.67 37.91
CA LEU A 241 -40.97 -28.93 38.58
C LEU A 241 -41.87 -29.21 39.79
N ASN A 242 -42.14 -28.18 40.60
CA ASN A 242 -43.03 -28.31 41.76
C ASN A 242 -44.47 -28.65 41.33
N ASN A 243 -44.97 -27.98 40.29
CA ASN A 243 -46.31 -28.25 39.74
C ASN A 243 -46.43 -29.64 39.10
N ALA A 244 -45.34 -30.20 38.57
CA ALA A 244 -45.33 -31.55 38.00
C ALA A 244 -45.24 -32.66 39.07
N SER A 245 -44.88 -32.31 40.31
CA SER A 245 -44.72 -33.24 41.43
C SER A 245 -45.95 -33.35 42.33
N THR A 246 -46.96 -32.49 42.12
CA THR A 246 -48.31 -32.53 42.70
C THR A 246 -49.30 -33.17 41.75
#